data_AF-A0A6G8CNV7-F1
#
_entry.id   AF-A0A6G8CNV7-F1
#
_cell.length_a   1.000
_cell.length_b   1.000
_cell.length_c   1.000
_cell.angle_alpha   90.00
_cell.angle_beta   90.00
_cell.angle_gamma   90.00
#
_symmetry.space_group_name_H-M   'P 1'
#
loop_
_entity.id
_entity.type
_entity.pdbx_description
1 polymer ?
#
loop_
_entity_poly.entity_id
_entity_poly.type
_entity_poly.pdbx_seq_one_letter_code
_entity_poly.pdbx_strand_id
1 'polypeptide(L)'
;MSLTVDQNGAVSCTLSSAAGNGKYSGKGGIISQSPFIVSCNYSDFPGYLSLSGSGTPGGTLTGQYLISPTINSQSMQGNFTVSASGSSGGGASNQLSPKAITGLWYDPAYNGTGFNFLMTDANFIATYYGRNSSGGLLWLISTEAPSAPLQTGTEYALTLGATTAGTFSTPAYQMANWGHLNITFTSCTTAKATLNGLDGVQYLNLQRLGNVGGVGTCQ
;
A
#
# COMPACT_ATOMS: atom_id res chain seq x y z
N MET A 1 27.47 10.26 -11.82
CA MET A 1 27.14 9.14 -10.91
C MET A 1 26.25 8.17 -11.69
N SER A 2 26.43 6.86 -11.50
CA SER A 2 25.53 5.84 -12.02
C SER A 2 25.06 4.91 -10.90
N LEU A 3 23.83 4.43 -11.00
CA LEU A 3 23.26 3.45 -10.09
C LEU A 3 22.57 2.38 -10.92
N THR A 4 22.82 1.12 -10.61
CA THR A 4 22.16 -0.01 -11.24
C THR A 4 21.54 -0.87 -10.16
N VAL A 5 20.36 -1.40 -10.46
CA VAL A 5 19.63 -2.32 -9.59
C VAL A 5 19.46 -3.60 -10.38
N ASP A 6 19.91 -4.72 -9.82
CA ASP A 6 19.70 -6.01 -10.46
C ASP A 6 18.29 -6.56 -10.18
N GLN A 7 17.96 -7.67 -10.83
CA GLN A 7 16.67 -8.35 -10.69
C GLN A 7 16.35 -8.84 -9.27
N ASN A 8 17.37 -8.95 -8.40
CA ASN A 8 17.23 -9.40 -7.01
C ASN A 8 17.17 -8.21 -6.03
N GLY A 9 17.11 -6.97 -6.53
CA GLY A 9 17.11 -5.76 -5.70
C GLY A 9 18.49 -5.39 -5.15
N ALA A 10 19.56 -6.03 -5.61
CA ALA A 10 20.91 -5.64 -5.25
C ALA A 10 21.30 -4.36 -6.00
N VAL A 11 21.78 -3.38 -5.26
CA VAL A 11 22.15 -2.08 -5.83
C VAL A 11 23.66 -2.03 -6.01
N SER A 12 24.11 -1.62 -7.20
CA SER A 12 25.49 -1.20 -7.45
C SER A 12 25.53 0.29 -7.73
N CYS A 13 26.37 1.00 -6.98
CA CYS A 13 26.49 2.45 -7.08
C CYS A 13 27.89 2.82 -7.54
N THR A 14 27.99 3.81 -8.42
CA THR A 14 29.26 4.34 -8.89
C THR A 14 29.24 5.86 -8.83
N LEU A 15 30.08 6.41 -7.94
CA LEU A 15 30.39 7.83 -7.93
C LEU A 15 31.57 8.06 -8.87
N SER A 16 31.48 9.08 -9.72
CA SER A 16 32.60 9.49 -10.58
C SER A 16 32.68 11.00 -10.56
N SER A 17 33.86 11.54 -10.29
CA SER A 17 34.10 12.98 -10.37
C SER A 17 34.11 13.41 -11.84
N ALA A 18 33.35 14.45 -12.18
CA ALA A 18 33.38 15.06 -13.50
C ALA A 18 34.77 15.64 -13.82
N ALA A 19 35.56 15.99 -12.80
CA ALA A 19 36.93 16.46 -12.93
C ALA A 19 37.97 15.33 -13.04
N GLY A 20 37.55 14.06 -13.12
CA GLY A 20 38.47 12.92 -13.27
C GLY A 20 39.18 12.48 -11.98
N ASN A 21 38.84 13.07 -10.83
CA ASN A 21 39.50 12.83 -9.53
C ASN A 21 39.20 11.47 -8.87
N GLY A 22 38.77 10.48 -9.65
CA GLY A 22 38.53 9.12 -9.16
C GLY A 22 37.09 8.62 -9.35
N LYS A 23 36.96 7.30 -9.19
CA LYS A 23 35.75 6.51 -9.31
C LYS A 23 35.60 5.65 -8.06
N TYR A 24 34.49 5.80 -7.35
CA TYR A 24 34.17 4.98 -6.17
C TYR A 24 33.02 4.06 -6.52
N SER A 25 33.17 2.77 -6.24
CA SER A 25 32.12 1.77 -6.46
C SER A 25 31.65 1.21 -5.12
N GLY A 26 30.35 1.13 -4.94
CA GLY A 26 29.71 0.65 -3.72
C GLY A 26 28.61 -0.35 -4.01
N LYS A 27 28.27 -1.15 -3.01
CA LYS A 27 27.11 -2.05 -3.04
C LYS A 27 26.07 -1.60 -2.03
N GLY A 28 24.82 -1.86 -2.33
CA GLY A 28 23.70 -1.26 -1.62
C GLY A 28 22.43 -2.09 -1.68
N GLY A 29 21.37 -1.51 -1.14
CA GLY A 29 20.04 -2.11 -1.13
C GLY A 29 18.94 -1.05 -1.20
N ILE A 30 17.77 -1.46 -1.67
CA ILE A 30 16.54 -0.65 -1.64
C ILE A 30 15.99 -0.70 -0.21
N ILE A 31 15.73 0.46 0.38
CA ILE A 31 15.18 0.59 1.75
C ILE A 31 13.71 0.99 1.72
N SER A 32 13.28 1.71 0.67
CA SER A 32 11.87 2.01 0.44
C SER A 32 11.60 2.05 -1.06
N GLN A 33 10.43 1.58 -1.48
CA GLN A 33 9.98 1.64 -2.88
C GLN A 33 9.09 2.86 -3.14
N SER A 34 8.57 3.51 -2.10
CA SER A 34 7.74 4.72 -2.20
C SER A 34 7.88 5.58 -0.93
N PRO A 35 8.62 6.72 -0.97
CA PRO A 35 9.49 7.14 -2.07
C PRO A 35 10.64 6.15 -2.27
N PHE A 36 11.22 6.10 -3.47
CA PHE A 36 12.34 5.22 -3.75
C PHE A 36 13.56 5.68 -2.95
N ILE A 37 13.98 4.90 -1.95
CA ILE A 37 15.14 5.15 -1.10
C ILE A 37 16.14 4.02 -1.29
N VAL A 38 17.37 4.38 -1.64
CA VAL A 38 18.48 3.45 -1.80
C VAL A 38 19.63 3.83 -0.89
N SER A 39 20.21 2.81 -0.25
CA SER A 39 21.49 2.86 0.42
C SER A 39 22.60 2.44 -0.52
N CYS A 40 23.74 3.11 -0.46
CA CYS A 40 25.00 2.59 -1.00
C CYS A 40 26.07 2.62 0.10
N ASN A 41 26.74 1.48 0.31
CA ASN A 41 27.92 1.36 1.14
C ASN A 41 29.16 1.29 0.23
N TYR A 42 30.16 2.11 0.54
CA TYR A 42 31.43 2.16 -0.18
C TYR A 42 32.52 1.59 0.72
N SER A 43 33.29 0.60 0.24
CA SER A 43 34.37 -0.02 1.03
C SER A 43 35.51 0.95 1.33
N ASP A 44 35.73 1.90 0.42
CA ASP A 44 36.90 2.78 0.43
C ASP A 44 36.56 4.15 1.05
N PHE A 45 35.36 4.28 1.62
CA PHE A 45 34.81 5.55 2.06
C PHE A 45 33.79 5.41 3.21
N PRO A 46 34.07 5.95 4.42
CA PRO A 46 33.14 5.93 5.54
C PRO A 46 32.06 7.00 5.34
N GLY A 47 31.07 6.69 4.51
CA GLY A 47 29.93 7.55 4.24
C GLY A 47 28.75 6.75 3.71
N TYR A 48 27.54 7.25 3.98
CA TYR A 48 26.31 6.70 3.45
C TYR A 48 25.72 7.65 2.42
N LEU A 49 25.21 7.09 1.32
CA LEU A 49 24.50 7.82 0.29
C LEU A 49 23.00 7.58 0.43
N SER A 50 22.24 8.64 0.70
CA SER A 50 20.78 8.61 0.68
C SER A 50 20.29 9.22 -0.63
N LEU A 51 19.46 8.48 -1.35
CA LEU A 51 18.88 8.90 -2.63
C LEU A 51 17.37 8.93 -2.47
N SER A 52 16.73 10.04 -2.82
CA SER A 52 15.28 10.15 -2.90
C SER A 52 14.88 10.64 -4.28
N GLY A 53 13.93 9.96 -4.91
CA GLY A 53 13.48 10.32 -6.25
C GLY A 53 12.15 9.69 -6.62
N SER A 54 11.63 10.13 -7.75
CA SER A 54 10.47 9.55 -8.43
C SER A 54 10.88 9.06 -9.81
N GLY A 55 10.29 7.96 -10.27
CA GLY A 55 10.52 7.41 -11.60
C GLY A 55 9.91 6.03 -11.75
N THR A 56 9.90 5.53 -12.99
CA THR A 56 9.32 4.23 -13.32
C THR A 56 10.36 3.11 -13.20
N PRO A 57 9.94 1.89 -12.81
CA PRO A 57 10.79 0.70 -12.89
C PRO A 57 11.33 0.51 -14.31
N GLY A 58 12.66 0.37 -14.47
CA GLY A 58 13.32 0.28 -15.78
C GLY A 58 13.44 1.61 -16.56
N GLY A 59 13.14 2.75 -15.92
CA GLY A 59 13.21 4.07 -16.51
C GLY A 59 14.33 4.96 -15.97
N THR A 60 14.23 6.25 -16.27
CA THR A 60 15.10 7.29 -15.71
C THR A 60 14.57 7.72 -14.33
N LEU A 61 15.35 7.48 -13.28
CA LEU A 61 15.12 7.99 -11.93
C LEU A 61 15.73 9.40 -11.83
N THR A 62 14.94 10.39 -11.43
CA THR A 62 15.41 11.74 -11.15
C THR A 62 15.15 12.08 -9.69
N GLY A 63 16.16 12.62 -9.01
CA GLY A 63 16.07 12.83 -7.58
C GLY A 63 17.19 13.65 -6.97
N GLN A 64 17.11 13.81 -5.66
CA GLN A 64 18.10 14.46 -4.82
C GLN A 64 18.99 13.38 -4.21
N TYR A 65 20.30 13.60 -4.22
CA TYR A 65 21.24 12.80 -3.46
C TYR A 65 21.83 13.60 -2.31
N LEU A 66 22.00 12.93 -1.18
CA LEU A 66 22.79 13.38 -0.05
C LEU A 66 23.93 12.40 0.12
N ILE A 67 25.14 12.83 -0.23
CA ILE A 67 26.36 12.12 0.20
C ILE A 67 26.71 12.74 1.54
N SER A 68 26.55 11.97 2.61
CA SER A 68 27.15 12.30 3.90
C SER A 68 28.39 11.47 4.09
N PRO A 69 29.57 12.04 3.83
CA PRO A 69 30.77 11.52 4.39
C PRO A 69 31.40 12.49 5.37
N THR A 70 32.13 11.94 6.32
CA THR A 70 33.15 12.71 7.00
C THR A 70 34.34 12.90 6.04
N ILE A 71 34.19 13.71 4.99
CA ILE A 71 35.34 14.43 4.43
C ILE A 71 35.20 15.88 4.89
N ASN A 72 36.03 16.29 5.84
CA ASN A 72 36.05 17.67 6.36
C ASN A 72 34.69 18.21 6.85
N SER A 73 33.78 17.33 7.29
CA SER A 73 32.44 17.68 7.81
C SER A 73 31.51 18.38 6.80
N GLN A 74 31.73 18.23 5.49
CA GLN A 74 30.88 18.84 4.47
C GLN A 74 29.97 17.80 3.80
N SER A 75 28.66 18.03 3.88
CA SER A 75 27.67 17.26 3.12
C SER A 75 27.66 17.74 1.67
N MET A 76 27.71 16.81 0.72
CA MET A 76 27.56 17.13 -0.70
C MET A 76 26.13 16.78 -1.12
N GLN A 77 25.44 17.75 -1.73
CA GLN A 77 24.09 17.60 -2.25
C GLN A 77 24.09 17.84 -3.76
N GLY A 78 23.20 17.19 -4.49
CA GLY A 78 23.00 17.47 -5.90
C GLY A 78 21.85 16.68 -6.50
N ASN A 79 21.61 16.95 -7.78
CA ASN A 79 20.61 16.23 -8.56
C ASN A 79 21.27 15.06 -9.27
N PHE A 80 20.60 13.92 -9.30
CA PHE A 80 21.01 12.79 -10.13
C PHE A 80 19.94 12.45 -11.16
N THR A 81 20.38 11.87 -12.26
CA THR A 81 19.54 11.24 -13.28
C THR A 81 20.16 9.88 -13.54
N VAL A 82 19.46 8.81 -13.22
CA VAL A 82 19.94 7.43 -13.36
C VAL A 82 19.03 6.69 -14.32
N SER A 83 19.59 6.14 -15.39
CA SER A 83 18.88 5.18 -16.25
C SER A 83 19.01 3.79 -15.63
N ALA A 84 17.92 3.22 -15.14
CA ALA A 84 17.95 1.86 -14.60
C ALA A 84 18.11 0.86 -15.77
N SER A 85 19.34 0.44 -16.08
CA SER A 85 19.61 -0.65 -17.02
C SER A 85 19.44 -2.00 -16.31
N GLY A 86 18.19 -2.29 -15.99
CA GLY A 86 17.77 -3.44 -15.22
C GLY A 86 16.26 -3.38 -15.20
N SER A 87 15.63 -4.16 -16.07
CA SER A 87 14.27 -4.56 -15.84
C SER A 87 14.28 -5.27 -14.49
N SER A 88 13.90 -4.57 -13.42
CA SER A 88 13.08 -5.25 -12.43
C SER A 88 11.99 -5.91 -13.26
N GLY A 89 11.84 -7.22 -13.14
CA GLY A 89 10.58 -7.83 -13.47
C GLY A 89 9.55 -7.14 -12.58
N GLY A 90 9.02 -6.01 -13.06
CA GLY A 90 7.76 -5.47 -12.64
C GLY A 90 6.74 -6.48 -13.10
N GLY A 91 6.61 -7.58 -12.36
CA GLY A 91 5.26 -7.99 -12.05
C GLY A 91 4.63 -6.75 -11.45
N ALA A 92 3.57 -6.22 -12.07
CA ALA A 92 2.73 -5.27 -11.37
C ALA A 92 2.52 -5.84 -9.97
N SER A 93 2.99 -5.14 -8.94
CA SER A 93 2.71 -5.61 -7.59
C SER A 93 1.21 -5.53 -7.48
N ASN A 94 0.55 -6.68 -7.46
CA ASN A 94 -0.89 -6.72 -7.25
C ASN A 94 -1.23 -6.32 -5.82
N GLN A 95 -0.23 -6.16 -4.94
CA GLN A 95 -0.41 -5.73 -3.56
C GLN A 95 -1.03 -4.33 -3.49
N LEU A 96 -2.06 -4.21 -2.67
CA LEU A 96 -2.79 -2.99 -2.41
C LEU A 96 -2.17 -2.27 -1.22
N SER A 97 -1.92 -0.97 -1.37
CA SER A 97 -1.43 -0.16 -0.26
C SER A 97 -2.57 0.19 0.70
N PRO A 98 -2.34 0.22 2.02
CA PRO A 98 -3.36 0.56 3.01
C PRO A 98 -4.04 1.91 2.75
N LYS A 99 -3.26 2.88 2.25
CA LYS A 99 -3.70 4.22 1.87
C LYS A 99 -4.70 4.22 0.70
N ALA A 100 -4.56 3.28 -0.23
CA ALA A 100 -5.43 3.21 -1.41
C ALA A 100 -6.78 2.56 -1.11
N ILE A 101 -6.83 1.65 -0.12
CA ILE A 101 -8.03 0.91 0.26
C ILE A 101 -8.83 1.59 1.36
N THR A 102 -8.14 2.22 2.31
CA THR A 102 -8.80 2.87 3.45
C THR A 102 -9.74 3.98 2.99
N GLY A 103 -11.01 3.87 3.37
CA GLY A 103 -12.03 4.86 3.03
C GLY A 103 -13.42 4.27 2.84
N LEU A 104 -14.29 5.08 2.24
CA LEU A 104 -15.69 4.73 1.98
C LEU A 104 -15.84 4.10 0.60
N TRP A 105 -16.58 3.00 0.56
CA TRP A 105 -16.88 2.23 -0.65
C TRP A 105 -18.38 1.97 -0.74
N TYR A 106 -18.95 2.03 -1.93
CA TYR A 106 -20.40 1.89 -2.14
C TYR A 106 -20.69 1.19 -3.46
N ASP A 107 -21.86 0.57 -3.58
CA ASP A 107 -22.37 0.13 -4.87
C ASP A 107 -23.35 1.19 -5.41
N PRO A 108 -23.10 1.79 -6.58
CA PRO A 108 -24.00 2.77 -7.19
C PRO A 108 -25.44 2.28 -7.42
N ALA A 109 -25.66 0.96 -7.50
CA ALA A 109 -27.00 0.39 -7.64
C ALA A 109 -27.80 0.38 -6.32
N TYR A 110 -27.13 0.49 -5.16
CA TYR A 110 -27.76 0.39 -3.85
C TYR A 110 -27.51 1.64 -3.00
N ASN A 111 -28.46 2.57 -3.04
CA ASN A 111 -28.39 3.80 -2.25
C ASN A 111 -28.36 3.52 -0.74
N GLY A 112 -27.39 4.12 -0.05
CA GLY A 112 -27.25 4.00 1.40
C GLY A 112 -26.63 2.69 1.89
N THR A 113 -26.14 1.85 0.97
CA THR A 113 -25.41 0.62 1.28
C THR A 113 -23.94 0.76 0.89
N GLY A 114 -23.05 0.27 1.74
CA GLY A 114 -21.63 0.31 1.46
C GLY A 114 -20.78 -0.20 2.60
N PHE A 115 -19.50 0.12 2.50
CA PHE A 115 -18.48 -0.25 3.45
C PHE A 115 -17.62 0.94 3.85
N ASN A 116 -17.10 0.88 5.07
CA ASN A 116 -15.90 1.59 5.45
C ASN A 116 -14.79 0.54 5.59
N PHE A 117 -13.75 0.68 4.79
CA PHE A 117 -12.58 -0.16 4.88
C PHE A 117 -11.48 0.58 5.64
N LEU A 118 -10.91 -0.10 6.64
CA LEU A 118 -9.75 0.37 7.37
C LEU A 118 -8.64 -0.65 7.19
N MET A 119 -7.56 -0.24 6.53
CA MET A 119 -6.41 -1.09 6.29
C MET A 119 -5.18 -0.46 6.96
N THR A 120 -4.37 -1.30 7.58
CA THR A 120 -2.99 -1.00 8.01
C THR A 120 -2.04 -1.98 7.33
N ASP A 121 -0.74 -1.85 7.59
CA ASP A 121 0.23 -2.83 7.07
C ASP A 121 0.04 -4.25 7.65
N ALA A 122 -0.70 -4.37 8.75
CA ALA A 122 -0.87 -5.63 9.49
C ALA A 122 -2.31 -6.14 9.54
N ASN A 123 -3.31 -5.29 9.31
CA ASN A 123 -4.71 -5.64 9.54
C ASN A 123 -5.65 -4.99 8.52
N PHE A 124 -6.81 -5.61 8.35
CA PHE A 124 -7.91 -5.10 7.55
C PHE A 124 -9.22 -5.29 8.30
N ILE A 125 -10.00 -4.21 8.41
CA ILE A 125 -11.33 -4.20 9.01
C ILE A 125 -12.32 -3.72 7.95
N ALA A 126 -13.41 -4.47 7.79
CA ALA A 126 -14.54 -4.09 6.98
C ALA A 126 -15.75 -3.81 7.88
N THR A 127 -16.29 -2.60 7.77
CA THR A 127 -17.56 -2.22 8.40
C THR A 127 -18.61 -2.04 7.32
N TYR A 128 -19.63 -2.88 7.29
CA TYR A 128 -20.78 -2.75 6.40
C TYR A 128 -21.86 -1.88 7.03
N TYR A 129 -22.48 -1.06 6.21
CA TYR A 129 -23.73 -0.36 6.53
C TYR A 129 -24.70 -0.57 5.37
N GLY A 130 -25.93 -0.94 5.70
CA GLY A 130 -26.97 -1.12 4.69
C GLY A 130 -28.29 -1.56 5.31
N ARG A 131 -28.99 -2.44 4.61
CA ARG A 131 -30.28 -2.97 5.05
C ARG A 131 -30.30 -4.49 5.10
N ASN A 132 -31.13 -5.01 6.01
CA ASN A 132 -31.43 -6.43 6.13
C ASN A 132 -32.54 -6.85 5.15
N SER A 133 -32.86 -8.14 5.11
CA SER A 133 -33.89 -8.71 4.22
C SER A 133 -35.30 -8.14 4.46
N SER A 134 -35.56 -7.62 5.66
CA SER A 134 -36.81 -6.94 6.04
C SER A 134 -36.80 -5.43 5.77
N GLY A 135 -35.71 -4.88 5.22
CA GLY A 135 -35.54 -3.45 4.97
C GLY A 135 -35.10 -2.61 6.19
N GLY A 136 -34.87 -3.22 7.35
CA GLY A 136 -34.32 -2.58 8.54
C GLY A 136 -32.82 -2.26 8.40
N LEU A 137 -32.28 -1.35 9.22
CA LEU A 137 -30.85 -1.03 9.19
C LEU A 137 -30.01 -2.22 9.63
N LEU A 138 -28.91 -2.46 8.92
CA LEU A 138 -27.95 -3.52 9.22
C LEU A 138 -26.55 -2.94 9.27
N TRP A 139 -25.86 -3.23 10.38
CA TRP A 139 -24.47 -2.83 10.63
C TRP A 139 -23.66 -4.07 10.96
N LEU A 140 -22.62 -4.34 10.17
CA LEU A 140 -21.76 -5.50 10.36
C LEU A 140 -20.31 -5.05 10.48
N ILE A 141 -19.53 -5.78 11.25
CA ILE A 141 -18.08 -5.57 11.35
C ILE A 141 -17.36 -6.90 11.16
N SER A 142 -16.25 -6.89 10.43
CA SER A 142 -15.39 -8.05 10.31
C SER A 142 -14.80 -8.42 11.67
N THR A 143 -14.94 -9.68 12.07
CA THR A 143 -14.44 -10.17 13.36
C THR A 143 -13.03 -10.76 13.24
N GLU A 144 -12.57 -10.95 12.01
CA GLU A 144 -11.27 -11.53 11.65
C GLU A 144 -10.64 -10.72 10.53
N ALA A 145 -9.32 -10.60 10.56
CA ALA A 145 -8.54 -9.94 9.52
C ALA A 145 -7.81 -10.99 8.66
N PRO A 146 -7.60 -10.73 7.36
CA PRO A 146 -6.69 -11.52 6.53
C PRO A 146 -5.28 -11.50 7.12
N SER A 147 -4.59 -12.64 7.10
CA SER A 147 -3.22 -12.80 7.59
C SER A 147 -2.14 -12.36 6.60
N ALA A 148 -2.54 -11.91 5.40
CA ALA A 148 -1.64 -11.52 4.32
C ALA A 148 -2.01 -10.14 3.76
N PRO A 149 -1.04 -9.41 3.18
CA PRO A 149 -1.32 -8.17 2.45
C PRO A 149 -2.39 -8.40 1.38
N LEU A 150 -3.30 -7.43 1.25
CA LEU A 150 -4.33 -7.49 0.23
C LEU A 150 -3.72 -7.34 -1.16
N GLN A 151 -4.26 -8.07 -2.13
CA GLN A 151 -3.84 -8.09 -3.52
C GLN A 151 -5.06 -7.97 -4.44
N THR A 152 -4.89 -7.28 -5.55
CA THR A 152 -5.87 -7.25 -6.63
C THR A 152 -6.04 -8.63 -7.25
N GLY A 153 -7.28 -8.98 -7.61
CA GLY A 153 -7.62 -10.28 -8.19
C GLY A 153 -7.67 -11.44 -7.19
N THR A 154 -7.24 -11.24 -5.94
CA THR A 154 -7.35 -12.24 -4.88
C THR A 154 -8.69 -12.06 -4.14
N GLU A 155 -9.40 -13.16 -3.91
CA GLU A 155 -10.59 -13.16 -3.05
C GLU A 155 -10.20 -13.33 -1.59
N TYR A 156 -10.79 -12.50 -0.73
CA TYR A 156 -10.64 -12.56 0.71
C TYR A 156 -12.00 -12.84 1.34
N ALA A 157 -12.06 -13.86 2.20
CA ALA A 157 -13.24 -14.18 2.99
C ALA A 157 -13.08 -13.64 4.41
N LEU A 158 -14.06 -12.85 4.86
CA LEU A 158 -14.10 -12.29 6.21
C LEU A 158 -15.36 -12.78 6.92
N THR A 159 -15.23 -13.18 8.16
CA THR A 159 -16.37 -13.40 9.05
C THR A 159 -16.93 -12.06 9.51
N LEU A 160 -18.24 -11.87 9.38
CA LEU A 160 -18.96 -10.66 9.76
C LEU A 160 -19.84 -10.92 10.98
N GLY A 161 -19.75 -10.01 11.96
CA GLY A 161 -20.59 -10.02 13.15
C GLY A 161 -21.49 -8.79 13.24
N ALA A 162 -22.62 -8.95 13.93
CA ALA A 162 -23.53 -7.86 14.29
C ALA A 162 -23.61 -7.75 15.81
N THR A 163 -23.73 -6.52 16.34
CA THR A 163 -24.08 -6.36 17.75
C THR A 163 -25.56 -6.64 17.96
N THR A 164 -25.87 -7.45 18.97
CA THR A 164 -27.26 -7.83 19.30
C THR A 164 -27.69 -7.40 20.69
N ALA A 165 -26.83 -6.66 21.41
CA ALA A 165 -27.07 -6.29 22.80
C ALA A 165 -26.67 -4.85 23.10
N GLY A 166 -27.16 -4.39 24.25
CA GLY A 166 -26.88 -3.06 24.79
C GLY A 166 -27.88 -2.01 24.32
N THR A 167 -27.90 -0.91 25.04
CA THR A 167 -28.62 0.33 24.70
C THR A 167 -27.64 1.49 24.77
N PHE A 168 -28.08 2.68 24.36
CA PHE A 168 -27.27 3.89 24.50
C PHE A 168 -26.84 4.16 25.95
N SER A 169 -27.73 3.89 26.92
CA SER A 169 -27.45 4.11 28.36
C SER A 169 -26.76 2.93 29.04
N THR A 170 -26.76 1.76 28.41
CA THR A 170 -26.22 0.52 29.00
C THR A 170 -25.57 -0.29 27.88
N PRO A 171 -24.36 0.12 27.44
CA PRO A 171 -23.66 -0.59 26.38
C PRO A 171 -23.31 -2.01 26.83
N ALA A 172 -23.51 -2.99 25.96
CA ALA A 172 -23.12 -4.36 26.20
C ALA A 172 -22.36 -4.88 24.98
N TYR A 173 -21.24 -5.56 25.23
CA TYR A 173 -20.48 -6.19 24.16
C TYR A 173 -21.03 -7.59 23.93
N GLN A 174 -21.74 -7.77 22.81
CA GLN A 174 -22.13 -9.08 22.32
C GLN A 174 -22.20 -9.05 20.81
N MET A 175 -21.24 -9.71 20.18
CA MET A 175 -21.14 -9.80 18.72
C MET A 175 -21.54 -11.21 18.27
N ALA A 176 -22.70 -11.31 17.63
CA ALA A 176 -23.18 -12.56 17.06
C ALA A 176 -22.66 -12.69 15.63
N ASN A 177 -22.28 -13.91 15.23
CA ASN A 177 -21.95 -14.18 13.82
C ASN A 177 -23.19 -13.95 12.95
N TRP A 178 -23.04 -13.13 11.91
CA TRP A 178 -24.09 -12.87 10.92
C TRP A 178 -23.85 -13.63 9.62
N GLY A 179 -22.59 -13.84 9.22
CA GLY A 179 -22.24 -14.47 7.95
C GLY A 179 -20.86 -14.06 7.46
N HIS A 180 -20.69 -14.00 6.14
CA HIS A 180 -19.40 -13.76 5.49
C HIS A 180 -19.46 -12.65 4.44
N LEU A 181 -18.32 -11.98 4.28
CA LEU A 181 -17.99 -11.12 3.15
C LEU A 181 -16.90 -11.81 2.32
N ASN A 182 -17.20 -12.14 1.07
CA ASN A 182 -16.19 -12.48 0.08
C ASN A 182 -15.92 -11.22 -0.75
N ILE A 183 -14.68 -10.73 -0.75
CA ILE A 183 -14.31 -9.51 -1.47
C ILE A 183 -13.09 -9.73 -2.37
N THR A 184 -13.19 -9.23 -3.61
CA THR A 184 -12.09 -9.18 -4.57
C THR A 184 -11.93 -7.75 -5.05
N PHE A 185 -10.80 -7.14 -4.72
CA PHE A 185 -10.43 -5.84 -5.29
C PHE A 185 -9.99 -6.04 -6.74
N THR A 186 -10.66 -5.38 -7.68
CA THR A 186 -10.30 -5.42 -9.10
C THR A 186 -9.37 -4.26 -9.48
N SER A 187 -9.42 -3.18 -8.70
CA SER A 187 -8.47 -2.09 -8.74
C SER A 187 -8.46 -1.38 -7.38
N CYS A 188 -7.74 -0.27 -7.28
CA CYS A 188 -7.69 0.53 -6.06
C CYS A 188 -8.96 1.37 -5.85
N THR A 189 -9.83 1.46 -6.85
CA THR A 189 -11.10 2.21 -6.80
C THR A 189 -12.32 1.32 -7.02
N THR A 190 -12.13 0.04 -7.34
CA THR A 190 -13.22 -0.89 -7.66
C THR A 190 -13.02 -2.26 -7.01
N ALA A 191 -14.10 -2.85 -6.53
CA ALA A 191 -14.10 -4.20 -5.99
C ALA A 191 -15.42 -4.92 -6.28
N LYS A 192 -15.40 -6.25 -6.22
CA LYS A 192 -16.62 -7.07 -6.17
C LYS A 192 -16.73 -7.65 -4.78
N ALA A 193 -17.92 -7.59 -4.21
CA ALA A 193 -18.21 -8.15 -2.90
C ALA A 193 -19.46 -9.02 -2.95
N THR A 194 -19.43 -10.13 -2.20
CA THR A 194 -20.59 -10.96 -1.94
C THR A 194 -20.80 -11.03 -0.44
N LEU A 195 -21.95 -10.58 0.02
CA LEU A 195 -22.43 -10.80 1.37
C LEU A 195 -23.26 -12.08 1.37
N ASN A 196 -22.97 -13.00 2.28
CA ASN A 196 -23.73 -14.24 2.46
C ASN A 196 -23.94 -14.48 3.95
N GLY A 197 -25.18 -14.36 4.42
CA GLY A 197 -25.50 -14.46 5.83
C GLY A 197 -26.97 -14.70 6.10
N LEU A 198 -27.40 -14.37 7.31
CA LEU A 198 -28.78 -14.59 7.79
C LEU A 198 -29.86 -13.90 6.94
N ASP A 199 -29.50 -12.85 6.21
CA ASP A 199 -30.41 -12.09 5.33
C ASP A 199 -30.37 -12.54 3.86
N GLY A 200 -29.70 -13.65 3.57
CA GLY A 200 -29.51 -14.18 2.22
C GLY A 200 -28.20 -13.72 1.59
N VAL A 201 -28.18 -13.73 0.25
CA VAL A 201 -26.99 -13.42 -0.55
C VAL A 201 -27.18 -12.12 -1.30
N GLN A 202 -26.20 -11.22 -1.20
CA GLN A 202 -26.17 -9.96 -1.94
C GLN A 202 -24.84 -9.80 -2.69
N TYR A 203 -24.94 -9.48 -3.98
CA TYR A 203 -23.79 -9.17 -4.83
C TYR A 203 -23.65 -7.66 -4.98
N LEU A 204 -22.42 -7.16 -4.83
CA LEU A 204 -22.09 -5.75 -4.82
C LEU A 204 -20.92 -5.45 -5.77
N ASN A 205 -21.09 -4.43 -6.61
CA ASN A 205 -20.05 -3.85 -7.46
C ASN A 205 -19.59 -2.54 -6.83
N LEU A 206 -18.59 -2.63 -5.96
CA LEU A 206 -18.13 -1.52 -5.15
C LEU A 206 -17.27 -0.55 -5.95
N GLN A 207 -17.51 0.73 -5.70
CA GLN A 207 -16.70 1.86 -6.12
C GLN A 207 -16.27 2.67 -4.90
N ARG A 208 -15.08 3.26 -4.94
CA ARG A 208 -14.61 4.13 -3.87
C ARG A 208 -15.34 5.47 -3.91
N LEU A 209 -16.00 5.83 -2.81
CA LEU A 209 -16.73 7.10 -2.65
C LEU A 209 -15.81 8.24 -2.19
N GLY A 210 -14.89 7.94 -1.27
CA GLY A 210 -14.01 8.94 -0.69
C GLY A 210 -12.80 8.30 0.00
N ASN A 211 -11.67 9.00 -0.08
CA ASN A 211 -10.44 8.66 0.64
C ASN A 211 -10.17 9.69 1.76
N VAL A 212 -9.20 9.37 2.61
CA VAL A 212 -8.65 10.35 3.57
C VAL A 212 -7.78 11.33 2.78
N GLY A 213 -8.03 12.65 2.89
CA GLY A 213 -7.27 13.66 2.13
C GLY A 213 -5.74 13.54 2.34
N GLY A 214 -4.97 13.71 1.26
CA GLY A 214 -3.50 13.61 1.29
C GLY A 214 -2.91 12.22 1.00
N VAL A 215 -3.74 11.21 0.72
CA VAL A 215 -3.25 9.89 0.24
C VAL A 215 -3.08 9.86 -1.28
N GLY A 216 -1.83 9.69 -1.71
CA GLY A 216 -1.45 9.53 -3.11
C GLY A 216 -2.11 8.34 -3.78
N THR A 217 -2.12 8.39 -5.12
CA THR A 217 -2.58 7.33 -6.00
C THR A 217 -1.88 6.01 -5.71
N CYS A 218 -2.59 4.92 -5.98
CA CYS A 218 -2.20 3.55 -5.68
C CYS A 218 -0.81 3.20 -6.26
N GLN A 219 0.24 3.30 -5.42
CA GLN A 219 1.59 2.74 -5.59
C GLN A 219 2.21 2.56 -4.21
#